data_AF-A0A938SYK0-F1
#
_entry.id   AF-A0A938SYK0-F1
#
_cell.length_a   1.000
_cell.length_b   1.000
_cell.length_c   1.000
_cell.angle_alpha   90.00
_cell.angle_beta   90.00
_cell.angle_gamma   90.00
#
_symmetry.space_group_name_H-M   'P 1'
#
loop_
_entity.id
_entity.type
_entity.pdbx_description
1 polymer ?
#
loop_
_entity_poly.entity_id
_entity_poly.type
_entity_poly.pdbx_seq_one_letter_code
_entity_poly.pdbx_strand_id
1 'polypeptide(L)'
;MSPQGEPQTEPAAQVERDFEAYKILLDLWSQENPIKTTKLQVLLVVNGLLVSAINISGEGFTEDKWFMYLAGVIFNMIWTFSIGRTALFQEAWQRKLQVFRDRYPDDPRFSILDTAQYRAQASWILRTFGWISSRWYLLFSPFIFAIIWLIIFLCSRGAGTGY
;
A
#
# COMPACT_ATOMS: atom_id res chain seq x y z
N MET A 1 42.84 -37.13 -5.92
CA MET A 1 42.10 -36.62 -7.10
C MET A 1 40.63 -36.69 -6.74
N SER A 2 40.07 -35.63 -6.18
CA SER A 2 38.66 -35.59 -5.79
C SER A 2 37.83 -35.30 -7.05
N PRO A 3 36.75 -36.04 -7.32
CA PRO A 3 35.92 -35.77 -8.49
C PRO A 3 35.30 -34.39 -8.32
N GLN A 4 35.56 -33.54 -9.30
CA GLN A 4 34.96 -32.22 -9.44
C GLN A 4 33.44 -32.40 -9.46
N GLY A 5 32.75 -31.75 -8.53
CA GLY A 5 31.29 -31.72 -8.51
C GLY A 5 30.80 -31.13 -9.83
N GLU A 6 30.04 -31.93 -10.57
CA GLU A 6 29.33 -31.45 -11.74
C GLU A 6 28.44 -30.26 -11.34
N PRO A 7 28.36 -29.19 -12.15
CA PRO A 7 27.35 -28.16 -11.91
C PRO A 7 25.99 -28.85 -11.91
N GLN A 8 25.27 -28.79 -10.79
CA GLN A 8 23.92 -29.31 -10.67
C GLN A 8 23.02 -28.51 -11.62
N THR A 9 22.94 -28.92 -12.88
CA THR A 9 21.91 -28.47 -13.80
C THR A 9 20.59 -28.93 -13.21
N GLU A 10 19.85 -28.01 -12.57
CA GLU A 10 18.49 -28.29 -12.15
C GLU A 10 17.70 -28.80 -13.36
N PRO A 11 16.90 -29.87 -13.21
CA PRO A 11 16.20 -30.46 -14.33
C PRO A 11 15.27 -29.41 -14.96
N ALA A 12 15.28 -29.30 -16.28
CA ALA A 12 14.50 -28.27 -17.02
C ALA A 12 13.02 -28.22 -16.61
N ALA A 13 12.44 -29.36 -16.20
CA ALA A 13 11.08 -29.44 -15.67
C ALA A 13 10.88 -28.71 -14.33
N GLN A 14 11.91 -28.62 -13.48
CA GLN A 14 11.84 -27.84 -12.23
C GLN A 14 11.86 -26.35 -12.50
N VAL A 15 12.74 -25.91 -13.42
CA VAL A 15 12.85 -24.51 -13.84
C VAL A 15 11.52 -24.02 -14.42
N GLU A 16 10.86 -24.85 -15.25
CA GLU A 16 9.56 -24.48 -15.83
C GLU A 16 8.45 -24.37 -14.78
N ARG A 17 8.38 -25.31 -13.82
CA ARG A 17 7.43 -25.22 -12.70
C ARG A 17 7.64 -23.97 -11.84
N ASP A 18 8.90 -23.65 -11.55
CA ASP A 18 9.25 -22.45 -10.80
C ASP A 18 8.90 -21.17 -11.59
N PHE A 19 9.04 -21.21 -12.93
CA PHE A 19 8.65 -20.09 -13.80
C PHE A 19 7.13 -19.89 -13.85
N GLU A 20 6.34 -20.98 -13.88
CA GLU A 20 4.88 -20.90 -13.76
C GLU A 20 4.47 -20.31 -12.40
N ALA A 21 5.09 -20.76 -11.30
CA ALA A 21 4.85 -20.20 -9.97
C ALA A 21 5.22 -18.71 -9.91
N TYR A 22 6.33 -18.31 -10.53
CA TYR A 22 6.75 -16.92 -10.65
C TYR A 22 5.72 -16.07 -11.40
N LYS A 23 5.17 -16.56 -12.53
CA LYS A 23 4.10 -15.86 -13.27
C LYS A 23 2.85 -15.65 -12.44
N ILE A 24 2.41 -16.67 -11.71
CA ILE A 24 1.23 -16.59 -10.84
C ILE A 24 1.46 -15.54 -9.75
N LEU A 25 2.64 -15.56 -9.11
CA LEU A 25 2.99 -14.56 -8.10
C LEU A 25 3.08 -13.14 -8.67
N LEU A 26 3.61 -13.00 -9.89
CA LEU A 26 3.71 -11.72 -10.57
C LEU A 26 2.32 -11.16 -10.91
N ASP A 27 1.41 -12.01 -11.36
CA ASP A 27 0.02 -11.67 -11.63
C ASP A 27 -0.69 -11.21 -10.35
N LEU A 28 -0.61 -11.99 -9.26
CA LEU A 28 -1.14 -11.62 -7.94
C LEU A 28 -0.58 -10.28 -7.45
N TRP A 29 0.72 -10.06 -7.59
CA TRP A 29 1.34 -8.78 -7.21
C TRP A 29 0.84 -7.62 -8.09
N SER A 30 0.64 -7.86 -9.39
CA SER A 30 0.16 -6.84 -10.33
C SER A 30 -1.29 -6.43 -10.03
N GLN A 31 -2.15 -7.38 -9.66
CA GLN A 31 -3.56 -7.15 -9.33
C GLN A 31 -3.76 -6.35 -8.03
N GLU A 32 -2.80 -6.39 -7.11
CA GLU A 32 -2.85 -5.59 -5.87
C GLU A 32 -2.60 -4.09 -6.10
N ASN A 33 -1.98 -3.70 -7.23
CA ASN A 33 -1.74 -2.30 -7.56
C ASN A 33 -3.03 -1.48 -7.75
N PRO A 34 -3.99 -1.88 -8.61
CA PRO A 34 -5.25 -1.16 -8.76
C PRO A 34 -6.09 -1.16 -7.48
N ILE A 35 -6.05 -2.22 -6.67
CA ILE A 35 -6.79 -2.29 -5.39
C ILE A 35 -6.41 -1.14 -4.45
N LYS A 36 -5.11 -0.79 -4.38
CA LYS A 36 -4.64 0.34 -3.56
C LYS A 36 -5.21 1.68 -4.02
N THR A 37 -5.22 1.91 -5.34
CA THR A 37 -5.78 3.13 -5.92
C THR A 37 -7.27 3.25 -5.63
N THR A 38 -8.03 2.16 -5.82
CA THR A 38 -9.46 2.14 -5.52
C THR A 38 -9.72 2.40 -4.03
N LYS A 39 -8.96 1.78 -3.12
CA LYS A 39 -9.09 2.04 -1.67
C LYS A 39 -8.84 3.50 -1.31
N LEU A 40 -7.88 4.17 -1.95
CA LEU A 40 -7.62 5.60 -1.72
C LEU A 40 -8.72 6.49 -2.30
N GLN A 41 -9.22 6.19 -3.50
CA GLN A 41 -10.32 6.95 -4.09
C GLN A 41 -11.58 6.87 -3.22
N VAL A 42 -11.94 5.67 -2.77
CA VAL A 42 -13.10 5.49 -1.88
C VAL A 42 -12.88 6.19 -0.54
N LEU A 43 -11.67 6.14 0.03
CA LEU A 43 -11.31 6.89 1.23
C LEU A 43 -11.60 8.40 1.08
N LEU A 44 -11.17 8.99 -0.04
CA LEU A 44 -11.40 10.41 -0.33
C LEU A 44 -12.89 10.71 -0.52
N VAL A 45 -13.61 9.86 -1.26
CA VAL A 45 -15.05 10.01 -1.46
C VAL A 45 -15.80 9.97 -0.13
N VAL A 46 -15.51 8.99 0.73
CA VAL A 46 -16.21 8.86 2.02
C VAL A 46 -15.89 10.03 2.94
N ASN A 47 -14.64 10.47 3.04
CA ASN A 47 -14.30 11.65 3.82
C ASN A 47 -14.98 12.92 3.26
N GLY A 48 -15.06 13.06 1.93
CA GLY A 48 -15.79 14.15 1.28
C GLY A 48 -17.29 14.13 1.61
N LEU A 49 -17.92 12.95 1.61
CA LEU A 49 -19.32 12.78 2.01
C LEU A 49 -19.54 13.12 3.50
N LEU A 50 -18.64 12.69 4.39
CA LEU A 50 -18.72 13.03 5.82
C LEU A 50 -18.67 14.54 6.05
N VAL A 51 -17.70 15.22 5.44
CA VAL A 51 -17.57 16.70 5.51
C VAL A 51 -18.81 17.38 4.91
N SER A 52 -19.33 16.87 3.79
CA SER A 52 -20.52 17.43 3.16
C SER A 52 -21.77 17.28 4.04
N ALA A 53 -21.95 16.12 4.66
CA ALA A 53 -23.05 15.87 5.59
C ALA A 53 -23.04 16.85 6.76
N ILE A 54 -21.87 17.12 7.34
CA ILE A 54 -21.71 18.08 8.44
C ILE A 54 -22.15 19.49 8.01
N ASN A 55 -21.77 19.92 6.80
CA ASN A 55 -22.09 21.25 6.26
C ASN A 55 -23.57 21.40 5.87
N ILE A 56 -24.20 20.37 5.32
CA ILE A 56 -25.62 20.42 4.93
C ILE A 56 -26.54 20.45 6.15
N SER A 57 -26.11 19.90 7.29
CA SER A 57 -26.86 19.94 8.56
C SER A 57 -26.85 21.31 9.27
N GLY A 58 -26.90 22.41 8.52
CA GLY A 58 -27.23 23.77 8.99
C GLY A 58 -26.11 24.56 9.69
N GLU A 59 -25.37 23.93 10.60
CA GLU A 59 -24.45 24.67 11.51
C GLU A 59 -22.98 24.32 11.31
N GLY A 60 -22.64 23.56 10.26
CA GLY A 60 -21.25 23.16 10.03
C GLY A 60 -20.70 22.30 11.18
N PHE A 61 -19.49 22.58 11.64
CA PHE A 61 -18.84 21.80 12.71
C PHE A 61 -19.31 22.25 14.11
N THR A 62 -20.28 21.53 14.70
CA THR A 62 -20.83 21.78 16.05
C THR A 62 -20.63 20.59 17.00
N GLU A 63 -20.74 20.85 18.31
CA GLU A 63 -20.56 19.82 19.35
C GLU A 63 -21.58 18.68 19.25
N ASP A 64 -22.82 18.98 18.85
CA ASP A 64 -23.94 18.04 18.72
C ASP A 64 -23.67 16.93 17.70
N LYS A 65 -22.76 17.18 16.76
CA LYS A 65 -22.36 16.25 15.70
C LYS A 65 -21.16 15.37 16.08
N TRP A 66 -20.80 15.30 17.37
CA TRP A 66 -19.65 14.54 17.86
C TRP A 66 -19.59 13.09 17.35
N PHE A 67 -20.74 12.44 17.15
CA PHE A 67 -20.83 11.07 16.65
C PHE A 67 -20.33 10.95 15.21
N MET A 68 -20.48 11.99 14.38
CA MET A 68 -19.94 12.02 13.02
C MET A 68 -18.41 12.11 13.04
N TYR A 69 -17.83 12.86 13.98
CA TYR A 69 -16.38 12.98 14.12
C TYR A 69 -15.77 11.68 14.62
N LEU A 70 -16.39 11.07 15.64
CA LEU A 70 -15.96 9.77 16.13
C LEU A 70 -16.10 8.68 15.05
N ALA A 71 -17.18 8.70 14.27
CA ALA A 71 -17.33 7.82 13.12
C ALA A 71 -16.22 8.05 12.09
N GLY A 72 -15.85 9.30 11.81
CA GLY A 72 -14.69 9.65 10.98
C GLY A 72 -13.39 9.06 11.51
N VAL A 73 -13.10 9.17 12.80
CA VAL A 73 -11.91 8.55 13.43
C VAL A 73 -11.92 7.04 13.25
N ILE A 74 -12.99 6.37 13.69
CA ILE A 74 -13.08 4.90 13.68
C ILE A 74 -12.99 4.37 12.24
N PHE A 75 -13.72 4.98 11.31
CA PHE A 75 -13.72 4.59 9.91
C PHE A 75 -12.32 4.69 9.30
N ASN A 76 -11.62 5.82 9.48
CA ASN A 76 -10.29 6.02 8.93
C ASN A 76 -9.24 5.11 9.60
N MET A 77 -9.41 4.77 10.89
CA MET A 77 -8.57 3.77 11.56
C MET A 77 -8.77 2.37 10.98
N ILE A 78 -10.02 1.91 10.83
CA ILE A 78 -10.34 0.63 10.16
C ILE A 78 -9.75 0.61 8.74
N TRP A 79 -9.86 1.72 8.02
CA TRP A 79 -9.31 1.85 6.67
C TRP A 79 -7.78 1.75 6.63
N THR A 80 -7.10 2.33 7.63
CA THR A 80 -5.65 2.23 7.80
C THR A 80 -5.22 0.77 7.91
N PHE A 81 -5.88 -0.02 8.76
CA PHE A 81 -5.59 -1.45 8.89
C PHE A 81 -5.92 -2.24 7.61
N SER A 82 -7.02 -1.90 6.92
CA SER A 82 -7.41 -2.52 5.65
C SER A 82 -6.37 -2.28 4.53
N ILE A 83 -5.84 -1.06 4.41
CA ILE A 83 -4.76 -0.76 3.47
C ILE A 83 -3.45 -1.42 3.91
N GLY A 84 -3.15 -1.41 5.22
CA GLY A 84 -1.96 -2.06 5.77
C GLY A 84 -1.88 -3.55 5.44
N ARG A 85 -3.00 -4.28 5.52
CA ARG A 85 -3.05 -5.69 5.11
C ARG A 85 -2.70 -5.88 3.63
N THR A 86 -3.22 -5.04 2.74
CA THR A 86 -2.89 -5.07 1.31
C THR A 86 -1.41 -4.76 1.08
N ALA A 87 -0.86 -3.75 1.76
CA ALA A 87 0.56 -3.41 1.65
C ALA A 87 1.47 -4.55 2.13
N LEU A 88 1.07 -5.26 3.20
CA LEU A 88 1.79 -6.42 3.72
C LEU A 88 1.79 -7.59 2.74
N PHE A 89 0.65 -7.92 2.12
CA PHE A 89 0.60 -8.95 1.08
C PHE A 89 1.47 -8.58 -0.12
N GLN A 90 1.41 -7.33 -0.57
CA GLN A 90 2.24 -6.88 -1.68
C GLN A 90 3.74 -7.04 -1.38
N GLU A 91 4.16 -6.74 -0.15
CA GLU A 91 5.54 -6.96 0.30
C GLU A 91 5.89 -8.45 0.35
N ALA A 92 5.00 -9.30 0.87
CA ALA A 92 5.21 -10.74 0.92
C ALA A 92 5.36 -11.35 -0.48
N TRP A 93 4.53 -10.93 -1.44
CA TRP A 93 4.62 -11.37 -2.83
C TRP A 93 5.91 -10.91 -3.50
N GLN A 94 6.29 -9.64 -3.28
CA GLN A 94 7.55 -9.10 -3.80
C GLN A 94 8.77 -9.86 -3.27
N ARG A 95 8.79 -10.21 -1.98
CA ARG A 95 9.86 -11.03 -1.38
C ARG A 95 9.89 -12.44 -1.97
N LYS A 96 8.73 -13.08 -2.18
CA LYS A 96 8.68 -14.40 -2.83
C LYS A 96 9.21 -14.36 -4.27
N LEU A 97 8.89 -13.31 -5.03
CA LEU A 97 9.42 -13.10 -6.38
C LEU A 97 10.95 -12.91 -6.37
N GLN A 98 11.49 -12.22 -5.36
CA GLN A 98 12.94 -12.10 -5.16
C GLN A 98 13.61 -13.45 -4.90
N VAL A 99 13.01 -14.34 -4.11
CA VAL A 99 13.56 -15.69 -3.88
C VAL A 99 13.71 -16.48 -5.18
N PHE A 100 12.74 -16.40 -6.10
CA PHE A 100 12.87 -17.03 -7.42
C PHE A 100 13.96 -16.38 -8.28
N ARG A 101 14.09 -15.05 -8.20
CA ARG A 101 15.16 -14.33 -8.89
C ARG A 101 16.55 -14.74 -8.40
N ASP A 102 16.72 -14.86 -7.09
CA ASP A 102 17.99 -15.23 -6.46
C ASP A 102 18.36 -16.69 -6.76
N ARG A 103 17.36 -17.57 -6.94
CA ARG A 103 17.56 -18.96 -7.36
C ARG A 103 18.02 -19.08 -8.81
N TYR A 104 17.52 -18.22 -9.69
CA TYR A 104 17.85 -18.24 -11.13
C TYR A 104 18.43 -16.89 -11.58
N PRO A 105 19.65 -16.52 -11.14
CA PRO A 105 20.25 -15.23 -11.44
C PRO A 105 20.56 -15.03 -12.93
N ASP A 106 20.95 -16.11 -13.61
CA ASP A 106 21.34 -16.09 -15.04
C ASP A 106 20.15 -16.27 -16.00
N ASP A 107 18.96 -16.59 -15.48
CA ASP A 107 17.77 -16.76 -16.31
C ASP A 107 17.00 -15.42 -16.45
N PRO A 108 16.95 -14.83 -17.67
CA PRO A 108 16.28 -13.55 -17.89
C PRO A 108 14.77 -13.61 -17.63
N ARG A 109 14.16 -14.80 -17.65
CA ARG A 109 12.72 -14.99 -17.41
C ARG A 109 12.28 -14.56 -16.01
N PHE A 110 13.18 -14.65 -15.04
CA PHE A 110 12.92 -14.23 -13.64
C PHE A 110 13.29 -12.76 -13.39
N SER A 111 13.79 -12.03 -14.39
CA SER A 111 14.30 -10.64 -14.26
C SER A 111 13.26 -9.54 -14.50
N ILE A 112 11.97 -9.90 -14.69
CA ILE A 112 10.93 -8.94 -15.14
C ILE A 112 10.76 -7.74 -14.18
N LEU A 113 11.02 -7.93 -12.88
CA LEU A 113 10.92 -6.89 -11.87
C LEU A 113 12.23 -6.11 -11.63
N ASP A 114 13.32 -6.42 -12.35
CA ASP A 114 14.57 -5.69 -12.22
C ASP A 114 14.45 -4.30 -12.85
N THR A 115 14.06 -3.36 -12.00
CA THR A 115 13.88 -1.96 -12.34
C THR A 115 15.10 -1.12 -11.97
N ALA A 116 16.18 -1.71 -11.43
CA ALA A 116 17.33 -0.96 -10.91
C ALA A 116 18.04 -0.18 -12.03
N GLN A 117 18.24 -0.83 -13.18
CA GLN A 117 18.85 -0.21 -14.36
C GLN A 117 17.97 0.91 -14.93
N TYR A 118 16.66 0.72 -14.94
CA TYR A 118 15.70 1.72 -15.43
C TYR A 118 15.52 2.90 -14.46
N ARG A 119 15.62 2.66 -13.15
CA ARG A 119 15.59 3.72 -12.12
C ARG A 119 16.78 4.66 -12.21
N ALA A 120 17.95 4.15 -12.59
CA ALA A 120 19.14 4.96 -12.80
C ALA A 120 19.01 5.90 -14.01
N GLN A 121 18.22 5.50 -15.01
CA GLN A 121 17.96 6.26 -16.24
C GLN A 121 16.77 7.23 -16.12
N ALA A 122 15.99 7.16 -15.04
CA ALA A 122 14.84 8.05 -14.83
C ALA A 122 15.26 9.51 -14.62
N SER A 123 14.38 10.44 -15.01
CA SER A 123 14.60 11.88 -14.79
C SER A 123 14.73 12.20 -13.29
N TRP A 124 15.47 13.27 -12.97
CA TRP A 124 15.72 13.66 -11.58
C TRP A 124 14.43 13.85 -10.78
N ILE A 125 13.40 14.42 -11.40
CA ILE A 125 12.06 14.63 -10.82
C ILE A 125 11.45 13.28 -10.39
N LEU A 126 11.43 12.30 -11.30
CA LEU A 126 10.87 10.98 -11.02
C LEU A 126 11.66 10.22 -9.95
N ARG A 127 12.97 10.44 -9.85
CA ARG A 127 13.81 9.85 -8.80
C ARG A 127 13.50 10.46 -7.43
N THR A 128 13.30 11.78 -7.36
CA THR A 128 12.93 12.47 -6.12
C THR A 128 11.54 12.07 -5.64
N PHE A 129 10.53 12.05 -6.51
CA PHE A 129 9.18 11.63 -6.12
C PHE A 129 9.07 10.11 -5.91
N GLY A 130 9.81 9.32 -6.68
CA GLY A 130 9.82 7.85 -6.59
C GLY A 130 10.66 7.27 -5.45
N TRP A 131 11.36 8.11 -4.68
CA TRP A 131 12.06 7.74 -3.44
C TRP A 131 11.07 7.35 -2.34
N ILE A 132 9.93 8.04 -2.27
CA ILE A 132 8.92 7.77 -1.25
C ILE A 132 8.29 6.43 -1.57
N SER A 133 8.59 5.42 -0.75
CA SER A 133 7.98 4.11 -0.91
C SER A 133 6.46 4.27 -0.84
N SER A 134 5.76 3.70 -1.83
CA SER A 134 4.31 3.82 -1.97
C SER A 134 3.57 3.42 -0.68
N ARG A 135 4.15 2.53 0.12
CA ARG A 135 3.60 2.07 1.40
C ARG A 135 3.37 3.22 2.38
N TRP A 136 4.29 4.20 2.42
CA TRP A 136 4.19 5.34 3.33
C TRP A 136 3.00 6.24 2.98
N TYR A 137 2.88 6.68 1.73
CA TYR A 137 1.73 7.50 1.32
C TYR A 137 0.38 6.77 1.55
N LEU A 138 0.33 5.46 1.27
CA LEU A 138 -0.88 4.64 1.39
C LEU A 138 -1.35 4.47 2.83
N LEU A 139 -0.43 4.21 3.76
CA LEU A 139 -0.74 4.01 5.18
C LEU A 139 -0.99 5.34 5.89
N PHE A 140 -0.22 6.37 5.56
CA PHE A 140 -0.32 7.66 6.23
C PHE A 140 -1.59 8.42 5.85
N SER A 141 -2.09 8.30 4.63
CA SER A 141 -3.30 9.03 4.22
C SER A 141 -4.52 8.76 5.13
N PRO A 142 -5.00 7.52 5.30
CA PRO A 142 -6.13 7.25 6.21
C PRO A 142 -5.78 7.57 7.67
N PHE A 143 -4.54 7.34 8.10
CA PHE A 143 -4.12 7.66 9.46
C PHE A 143 -4.16 9.17 9.75
N ILE A 144 -3.70 10.00 8.81
CA ILE A 144 -3.77 11.46 8.90
C ILE A 144 -5.23 11.91 8.94
N PHE A 145 -6.12 11.33 8.12
CA PHE A 145 -7.55 11.63 8.21
C PHE A 145 -8.13 11.26 9.59
N ALA A 146 -7.76 10.11 10.16
CA ALA A 146 -8.17 9.75 11.52
C ALA A 146 -7.68 10.77 12.56
N ILE A 147 -6.43 11.25 12.45
CA ILE A 147 -5.89 12.31 13.32
C ILE A 147 -6.68 13.61 13.14
N ILE A 148 -6.97 14.03 11.91
CA ILE A 148 -7.74 15.25 11.64
C ILE A 148 -9.13 15.16 12.28
N TRP A 149 -9.83 14.03 12.11
CA TRP A 149 -11.13 13.81 12.76
C TRP A 149 -11.02 13.80 14.28
N LEU A 150 -9.94 13.24 14.83
CA LEU A 150 -9.72 13.21 16.27
C LEU A 150 -9.48 14.62 16.81
N ILE A 151 -8.71 15.46 16.11
CA ILE A 151 -8.50 16.86 16.46
C ILE A 151 -9.83 17.61 16.43
N ILE A 152 -10.64 17.44 15.37
CA ILE A 152 -11.97 18.06 15.27
C ILE A 152 -12.85 17.63 16.44
N PHE A 153 -12.88 16.35 16.78
CA PHE A 153 -13.63 15.81 17.91
C PHE A 153 -13.17 16.40 19.26
N LEU A 154 -11.86 16.48 19.49
CA LEU A 154 -11.32 17.02 20.73
C LEU A 154 -11.57 18.54 20.83
N CYS A 155 -11.42 19.28 19.74
CA CYS A 155 -11.71 20.71 19.71
C CYS A 155 -13.20 20.99 19.91
N SER A 156 -14.09 20.20 19.30
CA SER A 156 -15.54 20.39 19.48
C SER A 156 -16.00 20.10 20.92
N ARG A 157 -15.34 19.18 21.62
CA ARG A 157 -15.61 18.87 23.04
C ARG A 157 -14.94 19.83 24.01
N GLY A 158 -13.74 20.32 23.68
CA GLY A 158 -13.02 21.31 24.49
C GLY A 158 -13.71 22.68 24.49
N ALA A 159 -14.34 23.05 23.38
CA ALA A 159 -15.11 24.29 23.26
C ALA A 159 -16.32 24.37 24.22
N GLY A 160 -16.88 23.23 24.65
CA GLY A 160 -17.99 23.16 25.62
C GLY A 160 -17.59 23.21 27.10
N THR A 161 -16.28 23.28 27.42
CA THR A 161 -15.77 23.34 28.81
C THR A 161 -15.30 24.72 29.27
N GLY A 162 -15.53 25.75 28.46
CA GLY A 162 -15.33 27.15 28.87
C GLY A 162 -16.65 27.77 29.32
N TYR A 163 -16.83 27.87 30.64
CA TYR A 163 -17.79 28.68 31.42
C TYR A 163 -18.97 29.35 30.70
#